data_AF-A0A918DB77-F1
#
_entry.id   AF-A0A918DB77-F1
#
_cell.length_a   1.000
_cell.length_b   1.000
_cell.length_c   1.000
_cell.angle_alpha   90.00
_cell.angle_beta   90.00
_cell.angle_gamma   90.00
#
_symmetry.space_group_name_H-M   'P 1'
#
loop_
_entity.id
_entity.type
_entity.pdbx_description
1 polymer ?
#
loop_
_entity_poly.entity_id
_entity_poly.type
_entity_poly.pdbx_seq_one_letter_code
_entity_poly.pdbx_strand_id
1 'polypeptide(L)'
;MRVGLVVTLTWARTARSHPALSGVSRAHFGELFAELAAPWEAARQSALREARGGERRRAPGAGRKPKLVLCDRPLLTLVHLRHQLPHEVLAELYDVDRSTVSTAIRQVRSLLAARGFAVPDRPGMRLRTLEDLFAYAEAEGVEPRLDGAETQVRRPQAGRPGRRAFISGKRRQNTIKTTTFSDGQGRMLLSGVVRPGRMHDQTAVRTEGIAEQFRLHPSVKSQVDAGYAGPAKEFPDQVTAPPKKPKGEASDGDKRAWNEARRRQSSARICVEHTNAELRQWTPLRRFTGRRDTYAETHLAIASLVSDRSARRPTQRRASTELVLVRNSAC
;
A
#
# COMPACT_ATOMS: atom_id res chain seq x y z
N MET A 1 -30.12 -33.09 9.25
CA MET A 1 -30.05 -31.67 8.81
C MET A 1 -28.79 -30.90 9.22
N ARG A 2 -28.14 -31.17 10.37
CA ARG A 2 -26.92 -30.42 10.81
C ARG A 2 -25.64 -30.73 10.02
N VAL A 3 -25.45 -31.97 9.55
CA VAL A 3 -24.23 -32.37 8.81
C VAL A 3 -24.16 -31.68 7.43
N GLY A 4 -25.30 -31.60 6.72
CA GLY A 4 -25.39 -30.91 5.43
C GLY A 4 -24.99 -29.44 5.50
N LEU A 5 -25.53 -28.69 6.46
CA LEU A 5 -25.25 -27.25 6.65
C LEU A 5 -23.77 -26.97 6.98
N VAL A 6 -23.15 -27.81 7.82
CA VAL A 6 -21.74 -27.68 8.21
C VAL A 6 -20.82 -27.95 7.02
N VAL A 7 -21.14 -28.95 6.20
CA VAL A 7 -20.41 -29.26 4.97
C VAL A 7 -20.51 -28.08 3.99
N THR A 8 -21.70 -27.54 3.69
CA THR A 8 -21.84 -26.37 2.79
C THR A 8 -21.10 -25.13 3.29
N LEU A 9 -21.15 -24.84 4.60
CA LEU A 9 -20.42 -23.72 5.20
C LEU A 9 -18.89 -23.88 5.05
N THR A 10 -18.39 -25.11 5.16
CA THR A 10 -16.95 -25.42 5.09
C THR A 10 -16.44 -25.33 3.64
N TRP A 11 -17.20 -25.89 2.68
CA TRP A 11 -16.92 -25.73 1.25
C TRP A 11 -16.94 -24.26 0.82
N ALA A 12 -17.95 -23.51 1.26
CA ALA A 12 -18.04 -22.10 0.95
C ALA A 12 -16.86 -21.31 1.54
N ARG A 13 -16.38 -21.62 2.75
CA ARG A 13 -15.17 -20.98 3.31
C ARG A 13 -13.89 -21.36 2.56
N THR A 14 -13.74 -22.62 2.19
CA THR A 14 -12.58 -23.10 1.43
C THR A 14 -12.50 -22.48 0.03
N ALA A 15 -13.65 -22.31 -0.62
CA ALA A 15 -13.76 -21.59 -1.89
C ALA A 15 -13.44 -20.10 -1.69
N ARG A 16 -14.07 -19.43 -0.71
CA ARG A 16 -13.86 -18.00 -0.44
C ARG A 16 -12.42 -17.66 -0.05
N SER A 17 -11.72 -18.56 0.64
CA SER A 17 -10.28 -18.42 1.00
C SER A 17 -9.31 -18.71 -0.14
N HIS A 18 -9.81 -19.04 -1.34
CA HIS A 18 -8.97 -19.21 -2.51
C HIS A 18 -8.22 -17.89 -2.82
N PRO A 19 -6.90 -17.93 -3.09
CA PRO A 19 -6.10 -16.72 -3.29
C PRO A 19 -6.60 -15.82 -4.43
N ALA A 20 -7.24 -16.39 -5.45
CA ALA A 20 -7.87 -15.60 -6.52
C ALA A 20 -9.01 -14.70 -6.01
N LEU A 21 -9.72 -15.11 -4.95
CA LEU A 21 -10.81 -14.36 -4.34
C LEU A 21 -10.32 -13.40 -3.26
N SER A 22 -9.50 -13.88 -2.33
CA SER A 22 -9.02 -13.08 -1.18
C SER A 22 -7.85 -12.16 -1.53
N GLY A 23 -7.09 -12.44 -2.59
CA GLY A 23 -5.85 -11.75 -2.93
C GLY A 23 -4.65 -12.15 -2.08
N VAL A 24 -4.79 -13.08 -1.14
CA VAL A 24 -3.73 -13.55 -0.23
C VAL A 24 -3.69 -15.09 -0.18
N SER A 25 -2.53 -15.67 0.13
CA SER A 25 -2.43 -17.12 0.30
C SER A 25 -3.18 -17.59 1.56
N ARG A 26 -3.56 -18.87 1.64
CA ARG A 26 -4.22 -19.43 2.83
C ARG A 26 -3.34 -19.35 4.08
N ALA A 27 -2.02 -19.57 3.93
CA ALA A 27 -1.06 -19.42 5.01
C ALA A 27 -1.00 -17.96 5.51
N HIS A 28 -0.87 -17.00 4.59
CA HIS A 28 -0.89 -15.57 4.93
C HIS A 28 -2.21 -15.16 5.57
N PHE A 29 -3.34 -15.70 5.11
CA PHE A 29 -4.64 -15.48 5.77
C PHE A 29 -4.66 -15.99 7.22
N GLY A 30 -4.08 -17.17 7.49
CA GLY A 30 -3.98 -17.72 8.85
C GLY A 30 -3.16 -16.84 9.79
N GLU A 31 -2.00 -16.38 9.33
CA GLU A 31 -1.15 -15.45 10.06
C GLU A 31 -1.86 -14.10 10.31
N LEU A 32 -2.48 -13.54 9.27
CA LEU A 32 -3.25 -12.31 9.36
C LEU A 32 -4.41 -12.44 10.35
N PHE A 33 -5.12 -13.57 10.34
CA PHE A 33 -6.21 -13.83 11.26
C PHE A 33 -5.73 -13.84 12.71
N ALA A 34 -4.61 -14.52 12.98
CA ALA A 34 -4.01 -14.57 14.31
C ALA A 34 -3.58 -13.17 14.80
N GLU A 35 -2.93 -12.39 13.92
CA GLU A 35 -2.52 -11.01 14.19
C GLU A 35 -3.71 -10.09 14.52
N LEU A 36 -4.81 -10.22 13.77
CA LEU A 36 -5.97 -9.34 13.91
C LEU A 36 -6.92 -9.71 15.05
N ALA A 37 -6.81 -10.91 15.63
CA ALA A 37 -7.76 -11.42 16.61
C ALA A 37 -7.87 -10.55 17.88
N ALA A 38 -6.72 -10.23 18.51
CA ALA A 38 -6.70 -9.42 19.73
C ALA A 38 -7.08 -7.95 19.50
N PRO A 39 -6.53 -7.24 18.49
CA PRO A 39 -6.97 -5.87 18.16
C PRO A 39 -8.46 -5.79 17.83
N TRP A 40 -9.00 -6.79 17.14
CA TRP A 40 -10.43 -6.84 16.83
C TRP A 40 -11.29 -6.99 18.09
N GLU A 41 -10.94 -7.91 18.99
CA GLU A 41 -11.73 -8.11 20.21
C GLU A 41 -11.64 -6.87 21.11
N ALA A 42 -10.47 -6.23 21.22
CA ALA A 42 -10.31 -4.97 21.94
C ALA A 42 -11.19 -3.85 21.34
N ALA A 43 -11.15 -3.64 20.02
CA ALA A 43 -11.98 -2.64 19.34
C ALA A 43 -13.47 -2.93 19.50
N ARG A 44 -13.86 -4.21 19.47
CA ARG A 44 -15.24 -4.64 19.70
C ARG A 44 -15.69 -4.35 21.13
N GLN A 45 -14.87 -4.66 22.13
CA GLN A 45 -15.23 -4.41 23.53
C GLN A 45 -15.33 -2.90 23.83
N SER A 46 -14.42 -2.09 23.28
CA SER A 46 -14.48 -0.63 23.35
C SER A 46 -15.79 -0.10 22.76
N ALA A 47 -16.13 -0.46 21.52
CA ALA A 47 -17.38 -0.02 20.89
C ALA A 47 -18.63 -0.46 21.67
N LEU A 48 -18.61 -1.67 22.25
CA LEU A 48 -19.70 -2.14 23.10
C LEU A 48 -19.79 -1.38 24.41
N ARG A 49 -18.66 -0.96 25.01
CA ARG A 49 -18.62 -0.14 26.24
C ARG A 49 -19.17 1.25 25.96
N GLU A 50 -18.76 1.88 24.86
CA GLU A 50 -19.28 3.18 24.43
C GLU A 50 -20.79 3.13 24.19
N ALA A 51 -21.27 2.13 23.44
CA ALA A 51 -22.70 1.96 23.19
C ALA A 51 -23.53 1.72 24.47
N ARG A 52 -22.90 1.18 25.52
CA ARG A 52 -23.53 0.99 26.84
C ARG A 52 -23.43 2.24 27.74
N GLY A 53 -22.57 3.20 27.43
CA GLY A 53 -22.26 4.33 28.30
C GLY A 53 -21.49 3.95 29.57
N GLY A 54 -20.83 2.79 29.61
CA GLY A 54 -20.13 2.32 30.80
C GLY A 54 -19.84 0.82 30.85
N GLU A 55 -19.40 0.37 32.03
CA GLU A 55 -19.05 -1.02 32.28
C GLU A 55 -20.23 -1.98 32.16
N ARG A 56 -19.90 -3.23 31.86
CA ARG A 56 -20.86 -4.24 31.48
C ARG A 56 -21.58 -4.80 32.73
N ARG A 57 -22.91 -4.62 32.82
CA ARG A 57 -23.71 -5.03 34.00
C ARG A 57 -24.22 -6.49 33.99
N ARG A 58 -24.39 -7.13 32.83
CA ARG A 58 -24.89 -8.52 32.69
C ARG A 58 -23.74 -9.53 32.53
N ALA A 59 -23.99 -10.83 32.43
CA ALA A 59 -22.97 -11.84 32.10
C ALA A 59 -22.66 -11.94 30.58
N PRO A 60 -21.50 -12.48 30.16
CA PRO A 60 -21.19 -12.78 28.76
C PRO A 60 -22.24 -13.66 28.08
N GLY A 61 -22.60 -13.28 26.85
CA GLY A 61 -23.52 -14.05 26.01
C GLY A 61 -24.99 -13.63 26.03
N ALA A 62 -25.42 -12.72 26.91
CA ALA A 62 -26.82 -12.30 27.04
C ALA A 62 -27.36 -11.37 25.91
N GLY A 63 -26.61 -11.18 24.83
CA GLY A 63 -26.97 -10.31 23.70
C GLY A 63 -27.20 -11.08 22.40
N ARG A 64 -27.69 -10.38 21.36
CA ARG A 64 -27.90 -10.98 20.03
C ARG A 64 -26.60 -11.61 19.52
N LYS A 65 -26.63 -12.90 19.20
CA LYS A 65 -25.48 -13.61 18.65
C LYS A 65 -25.12 -13.01 17.28
N PRO A 66 -23.83 -12.73 17.01
CA PRO A 66 -23.42 -12.18 15.72
C PRO A 66 -23.69 -13.21 14.61
N LYS A 67 -24.34 -12.77 13.52
CA LYS A 67 -24.62 -13.61 12.35
C LYS A 67 -23.34 -14.03 11.61
N LEU A 68 -22.29 -13.20 11.67
CA LEU A 68 -20.99 -13.47 11.07
C LEU A 68 -19.95 -13.78 12.14
N VAL A 69 -19.40 -15.00 12.13
CA VAL A 69 -18.29 -15.38 13.03
C VAL A 69 -17.01 -14.61 12.68
N LEU A 70 -16.09 -14.52 13.63
CA LEU A 70 -14.87 -13.71 13.50
C LEU A 70 -14.08 -14.05 12.24
N CYS A 71 -13.83 -15.34 11.96
CA CYS A 71 -13.04 -15.77 10.80
C CYS A 71 -13.61 -15.31 9.46
N ASP A 72 -14.94 -15.15 9.36
CA ASP A 72 -15.59 -14.78 8.11
C ASP A 72 -15.46 -13.27 7.83
N ARG A 73 -15.24 -12.42 8.84
CA ARG A 73 -15.14 -10.96 8.67
C ARG A 73 -13.87 -10.55 7.90
N PRO A 74 -12.66 -11.04 8.26
CA PRO A 74 -11.47 -10.77 7.47
C PRO A 74 -11.60 -11.29 6.05
N LEU A 75 -12.11 -12.51 5.88
CA LEU A 75 -12.23 -13.11 4.56
C LEU A 75 -13.18 -12.33 3.64
N LEU A 76 -14.35 -11.97 4.14
CA LEU A 76 -15.32 -11.12 3.43
C LEU A 76 -14.69 -9.79 3.04
N THR A 77 -13.93 -9.18 3.95
CA THR A 77 -13.30 -7.88 3.71
C THR A 77 -12.20 -8.00 2.65
N LEU A 78 -11.40 -9.06 2.67
CA LEU A 78 -10.36 -9.31 1.66
C LEU A 78 -10.97 -9.48 0.27
N VAL A 79 -12.07 -10.24 0.14
CA VAL A 79 -12.80 -10.37 -1.13
C VAL A 79 -13.32 -9.01 -1.62
N HIS A 80 -13.88 -8.21 -0.71
CA HIS A 80 -14.31 -6.84 -1.04
C HIS A 80 -13.13 -5.97 -1.50
N LEU A 81 -12.00 -5.97 -0.78
CA LEU A 81 -10.84 -5.16 -1.14
C LEU A 81 -10.21 -5.64 -2.45
N ARG A 82 -10.22 -6.95 -2.72
CA ARG A 82 -9.65 -7.52 -3.94
C ARG A 82 -10.44 -7.12 -5.18
N HIS A 83 -11.77 -7.27 -5.12
CA HIS A 83 -12.65 -7.22 -6.29
C HIS A 83 -13.58 -6.00 -6.32
N GLN A 84 -13.71 -5.29 -5.20
CA GLN A 84 -14.66 -4.18 -5.03
C GLN A 84 -16.12 -4.62 -5.23
N LEU A 85 -16.45 -5.86 -4.80
CA LEU A 85 -17.81 -6.39 -4.90
C LEU A 85 -18.80 -5.53 -4.11
N PRO A 86 -20.01 -5.30 -4.64
CA PRO A 86 -21.07 -4.62 -3.91
C PRO A 86 -21.38 -5.33 -2.58
N HIS A 87 -21.70 -4.56 -1.55
CA HIS A 87 -22.01 -5.14 -0.23
C HIS A 87 -23.25 -6.04 -0.26
N GLU A 88 -24.16 -5.84 -1.21
CA GLU A 88 -25.35 -6.69 -1.42
C GLU A 88 -24.96 -8.06 -1.94
N VAL A 89 -24.05 -8.14 -2.92
CA VAL A 89 -23.52 -9.42 -3.40
C VAL A 89 -22.85 -10.21 -2.26
N LEU A 90 -22.07 -9.52 -1.43
CA LEU A 90 -21.45 -10.15 -0.26
C LEU A 90 -22.47 -10.54 0.82
N ALA A 91 -23.59 -9.83 0.92
CA ALA A 91 -24.67 -10.16 1.85
C ALA A 91 -25.33 -11.49 1.46
N GLU A 92 -25.64 -11.65 0.17
CA GLU A 92 -26.16 -12.91 -0.39
C GLU A 92 -25.16 -14.07 -0.22
N LEU A 93 -23.88 -13.85 -0.55
CA LEU A 93 -22.83 -14.88 -0.46
C LEU A 93 -22.55 -15.38 0.97
N TYR A 94 -22.88 -14.58 1.98
CA TYR A 94 -22.63 -14.89 3.38
C TYR A 94 -23.91 -15.11 4.18
N ASP A 95 -25.09 -15.01 3.56
CA ASP A 95 -26.40 -15.12 4.20
C ASP A 95 -26.54 -14.20 5.42
N VAL A 96 -26.21 -12.91 5.23
CA VAL A 96 -26.28 -11.88 6.27
C VAL A 96 -26.84 -10.57 5.73
N ASP A 97 -27.25 -9.67 6.62
CA ASP A 97 -27.73 -8.34 6.20
C ASP A 97 -26.58 -7.50 5.60
N ARG A 98 -26.88 -6.68 4.58
CA ARG A 98 -25.94 -5.70 3.99
C ARG A 98 -25.26 -4.80 5.03
N SER A 99 -25.97 -4.44 6.10
CA SER A 99 -25.43 -3.64 7.21
C SER A 99 -24.35 -4.40 8.01
N THR A 100 -24.49 -5.73 8.15
CA THR A 100 -23.50 -6.61 8.76
C THR A 100 -22.21 -6.64 7.94
N VAL A 101 -22.34 -6.79 6.61
CA VAL A 101 -21.21 -6.70 5.65
C VAL A 101 -20.51 -5.35 5.76
N SER A 102 -21.28 -4.26 5.71
CA SER A 102 -20.75 -2.89 5.76
C SER A 102 -19.98 -2.62 7.06
N THR A 103 -20.47 -3.17 8.18
CA THR A 103 -19.81 -3.06 9.48
C THR A 103 -18.54 -3.90 9.54
N ALA A 104 -18.56 -5.13 9.03
CA ALA A 104 -17.39 -5.99 8.97
C ALA A 104 -16.26 -5.36 8.14
N ILE A 105 -16.57 -4.85 6.94
CA ILE A 105 -15.60 -4.19 6.06
C ILE A 105 -15.00 -2.97 6.75
N ARG A 106 -15.83 -2.11 7.37
CA ARG A 106 -15.34 -0.92 8.09
C ARG A 106 -14.35 -1.31 9.19
N GLN A 107 -14.75 -2.25 10.06
CA GLN A 107 -13.93 -2.69 11.19
C GLN A 107 -12.60 -3.29 10.75
N VAL A 108 -12.64 -4.27 9.84
CA VAL A 108 -11.42 -4.97 9.41
C VAL A 108 -10.52 -4.05 8.60
N ARG A 109 -11.07 -3.18 7.74
CA ARG A 109 -10.27 -2.24 6.96
C ARG A 109 -9.48 -1.28 7.85
N SER A 110 -10.09 -0.76 8.91
CA SER A 110 -9.38 0.09 9.88
C SER A 110 -8.23 -0.65 10.55
N LEU A 111 -8.44 -1.91 10.93
CA LEU A 111 -7.37 -2.74 11.50
C LEU A 111 -6.24 -2.96 10.48
N LEU A 112 -6.57 -3.33 9.24
CA LEU A 112 -5.59 -3.54 8.16
C LEU A 112 -4.79 -2.28 7.84
N ALA A 113 -5.44 -1.10 7.86
CA ALA A 113 -4.80 0.18 7.61
C ALA A 113 -3.81 0.56 8.72
N ALA A 114 -4.12 0.21 9.98
CA ALA A 114 -3.28 0.52 11.13
C ALA A 114 -2.04 -0.38 11.28
N ARG A 115 -1.98 -1.51 10.55
CA ARG A 115 -0.86 -2.47 10.66
C ARG A 115 0.49 -1.84 10.32
N GLY A 116 0.54 -0.99 9.29
CA GLY A 116 1.79 -0.55 8.68
C GLY A 116 2.36 -1.56 7.69
N PHE A 117 3.59 -1.33 7.26
CA PHE A 117 4.28 -1.99 6.17
C PHE A 117 5.36 -2.92 6.73
N ALA A 118 5.33 -4.19 6.35
CA ALA A 118 6.32 -5.17 6.78
C ALA A 118 7.70 -4.82 6.22
N VAL A 119 8.71 -4.82 7.07
CA VAL A 119 10.10 -4.59 6.66
C VAL A 119 10.69 -5.90 6.11
N PRO A 120 11.24 -5.89 4.87
CA PRO A 120 11.92 -7.07 4.34
C PRO A 120 13.07 -7.52 5.24
N ASP A 121 13.26 -8.84 5.37
CA ASP A 121 14.33 -9.46 6.17
C ASP A 121 14.32 -9.12 7.68
N ARG A 122 13.28 -8.44 8.19
CA ARG A 122 13.12 -8.05 9.60
C ARG A 122 11.74 -8.46 10.14
N PRO A 123 11.54 -9.76 10.48
CA PRO A 123 10.26 -10.25 10.97
C PRO A 123 9.74 -9.45 12.18
N GLY A 124 8.46 -9.09 12.16
CA GLY A 124 7.81 -8.34 13.23
C GLY A 124 8.00 -6.82 13.17
N MET A 125 9.01 -6.31 12.44
CA MET A 125 9.19 -4.88 12.26
C MET A 125 8.22 -4.33 11.21
N ARG A 126 7.54 -3.22 11.54
CA ARG A 126 6.64 -2.52 10.62
C ARG A 126 6.85 -1.01 10.64
N LEU A 127 6.93 -0.43 9.46
CA LEU A 127 6.95 1.02 9.24
C LEU A 127 5.51 1.51 9.15
N ARG A 128 5.16 2.60 9.83
CA ARG A 128 3.80 3.16 9.84
C ARG A 128 3.77 4.58 9.30
N THR A 129 4.86 5.31 9.50
CA THR A 129 4.98 6.71 9.12
C THR A 129 6.08 6.92 8.09
N LEU A 130 6.13 8.14 7.55
CA LEU A 130 7.22 8.57 6.71
C LEU A 130 8.52 8.73 7.51
N GLU A 131 8.42 9.15 8.76
CA GLU A 131 9.54 9.23 9.71
C GLU A 131 10.14 7.84 9.97
N ASP A 132 9.31 6.82 10.23
CA ASP A 132 9.77 5.44 10.41
C ASP A 132 10.57 4.96 9.19
N LEU A 133 10.09 5.30 7.99
CA LEU A 133 10.76 4.93 6.73
C LEU A 133 12.15 5.56 6.62
N PHE A 134 12.26 6.86 6.89
CA PHE A 134 13.53 7.57 6.75
C PHE A 134 14.53 7.17 7.83
N ALA A 135 14.07 7.00 9.08
CA ALA A 135 14.89 6.45 10.15
C ALA A 135 15.39 5.04 9.83
N TYR A 136 14.53 4.17 9.28
CA TYR A 136 14.93 2.84 8.81
C TYR A 136 15.93 2.90 7.65
N ALA A 137 15.68 3.77 6.67
CA ALA A 137 16.55 3.93 5.51
C ALA A 137 17.96 4.40 5.90
N GLU A 138 18.04 5.34 6.84
CA GLU A 138 19.31 5.82 7.40
C GLU A 138 20.05 4.71 8.16
N ALA A 139 19.36 4.04 9.09
CA ALA A 139 19.96 3.00 9.93
C ALA A 139 20.48 1.80 9.13
N GLU A 140 19.79 1.42 8.06
CA GLU A 140 20.09 0.21 7.28
C GLU A 140 20.76 0.50 5.94
N GLY A 141 21.05 1.77 5.63
CA GLY A 141 21.66 2.18 4.36
C GLY A 141 20.80 1.85 3.13
N VAL A 142 19.48 1.79 3.29
CA VAL A 142 18.54 1.53 2.19
C VAL A 142 18.32 2.82 1.41
N GLU A 143 18.38 2.73 0.08
CA GLU A 143 18.10 3.87 -0.82
C GLU A 143 16.67 3.75 -1.37
N PRO A 144 15.65 4.45 -0.85
CA PRO A 144 14.28 4.29 -1.30
C PRO A 144 14.08 4.71 -2.77
N ARG A 145 13.15 4.04 -3.44
CA ARG A 145 12.67 4.35 -4.79
C ARG A 145 11.28 4.94 -4.68
N LEU A 146 11.09 6.15 -5.20
CA LEU A 146 9.81 6.87 -5.13
C LEU A 146 9.12 6.87 -6.48
N ASP A 147 7.84 6.55 -6.47
CA ASP A 147 6.98 6.73 -7.64
C ASP A 147 5.56 7.16 -7.27
N GLY A 148 4.99 8.00 -8.14
CA GLY A 148 3.66 8.56 -7.99
C GLY A 148 2.64 7.78 -8.81
N ALA A 149 1.64 7.21 -8.16
CA ALA A 149 0.51 6.55 -8.82
C ALA A 149 -0.76 7.40 -8.73
N GLU A 150 -1.56 7.44 -9.81
CA GLU A 150 -2.89 8.05 -9.81
C GLU A 150 -3.98 6.98 -9.86
N THR A 151 -4.97 7.08 -8.96
CA THR A 151 -6.18 6.25 -8.95
C THR A 151 -7.40 7.12 -9.31
N GLN A 152 -8.23 6.64 -10.24
CA GLN A 152 -9.48 7.30 -10.57
C GLN A 152 -10.46 7.23 -9.38
N VAL A 153 -11.07 8.35 -9.03
CA VAL A 153 -12.08 8.44 -7.96
C VAL A 153 -13.37 9.07 -8.47
N ARG A 154 -14.47 8.88 -7.72
CA ARG A 154 -15.76 9.52 -8.06
C ARG A 154 -15.64 11.04 -8.13
N ARG A 155 -16.28 11.62 -9.16
CA ARG A 155 -16.41 13.07 -9.30
C ARG A 155 -17.37 13.61 -8.23
N PRO A 156 -17.02 14.69 -7.52
CA PRO A 156 -17.95 15.36 -6.63
C PRO A 156 -19.19 15.85 -7.38
N GLN A 157 -20.34 15.84 -6.68
CA GLN A 157 -21.56 16.50 -7.14
C GLN A 157 -21.26 17.95 -7.53
N ALA A 158 -22.02 18.47 -8.50
CA ALA A 158 -21.93 19.88 -8.89
C ALA A 158 -22.16 20.80 -7.68
N GLY A 159 -21.53 21.98 -7.68
CA GLY A 159 -21.67 22.96 -6.60
C GLY A 159 -20.87 22.71 -5.31
N ARG A 160 -20.24 21.54 -5.14
CA ARG A 160 -19.39 21.27 -3.96
C ARG A 160 -18.03 22.00 -4.06
N PRO A 161 -17.59 22.72 -3.00
CA PRO A 161 -16.24 23.28 -2.92
C PRO A 161 -15.16 22.20 -3.15
N GLY A 162 -14.04 22.59 -3.75
CA GLY A 162 -12.92 21.66 -4.03
C GLY A 162 -13.19 20.66 -5.17
N ARG A 163 -14.28 20.78 -5.93
CA ARG A 163 -14.59 19.89 -7.07
C ARG A 163 -13.47 19.80 -8.12
N ARG A 164 -12.79 20.92 -8.39
CA ARG A 164 -11.67 21.00 -9.33
C ARG A 164 -10.35 20.51 -8.74
N ALA A 165 -10.22 20.38 -7.42
CA ALA A 165 -8.98 19.97 -6.77
C ALA A 165 -8.54 18.55 -7.15
N PHE A 166 -9.46 17.71 -7.61
CA PHE A 166 -9.18 16.32 -7.96
C PHE A 166 -8.98 16.11 -9.45
N ILE A 167 -9.14 17.14 -10.30
CA ILE A 167 -8.98 16.97 -11.74
C ILE A 167 -7.48 16.96 -12.06
N SER A 168 -6.96 15.77 -12.38
CA SER A 168 -5.58 15.62 -12.84
C SER A 168 -5.41 16.22 -14.23
N GLY A 169 -4.41 17.09 -14.39
CA GLY A 169 -4.04 17.64 -15.69
C GLY A 169 -3.53 16.56 -16.65
N LYS A 170 -2.80 15.57 -16.13
CA LYS A 170 -2.20 14.47 -16.89
C LYS A 170 -3.25 13.47 -17.38
N ARG A 171 -4.15 13.04 -16.49
CA ARG A 171 -5.19 12.06 -16.80
C ARG A 171 -6.47 12.67 -17.34
N ARG A 172 -6.66 13.99 -17.20
CA ARG A 172 -7.91 14.72 -17.51
C ARG A 172 -9.15 14.10 -16.83
N GLN A 173 -8.96 13.53 -15.64
CA GLN A 173 -9.98 12.82 -14.86
C GLN A 173 -9.88 13.17 -13.38
N ASN A 174 -10.93 12.85 -12.62
CA ASN A 174 -10.91 12.95 -11.16
C ASN A 174 -10.07 11.83 -10.56
N THR A 175 -8.94 12.18 -9.96
CA THR A 175 -8.00 11.24 -9.36
C THR A 175 -7.59 11.64 -7.96
N ILE A 176 -7.13 10.65 -7.20
CA ILE A 176 -6.25 10.84 -6.04
C ILE A 176 -4.89 10.28 -6.45
N LYS A 177 -3.83 11.00 -6.09
CA LYS A 177 -2.46 10.52 -6.26
C LYS A 177 -1.93 9.95 -4.94
N THR A 178 -1.01 9.01 -5.06
CA THR A 178 -0.34 8.33 -3.95
C THR A 178 1.15 8.22 -4.26
N THR A 179 2.01 8.47 -3.28
CA THR A 179 3.44 8.16 -3.40
C THR A 179 3.70 6.79 -2.78
N THR A 180 4.42 5.94 -3.51
CA THR A 180 4.90 4.64 -3.06
C THR A 180 6.42 4.70 -2.94
N PHE A 181 6.92 4.07 -1.88
CA PHE A 181 8.34 3.88 -1.59
C PHE A 181 8.64 2.39 -1.60
N SER A 182 9.65 1.98 -2.37
CA SER A 182 10.19 0.62 -2.34
C SER A 182 11.68 0.64 -2.08
N ASP A 183 12.24 -0.52 -1.71
CA ASP A 183 13.69 -0.71 -1.74
C ASP A 183 14.20 -0.91 -3.19
N GLY A 184 15.51 -1.13 -3.34
CA GLY A 184 16.15 -1.39 -4.63
C GLY A 184 15.71 -2.68 -5.32
N GLN A 185 14.97 -3.57 -4.64
CA GLN A 185 14.44 -4.83 -5.17
C GLN A 185 12.94 -4.76 -5.48
N GLY A 186 12.29 -3.61 -5.24
CA GLY A 186 10.84 -3.44 -5.45
C GLY A 186 10.00 -4.10 -4.36
N ARG A 187 10.53 -4.21 -3.15
CA ARG A 187 9.76 -4.59 -1.95
C ARG A 187 9.24 -3.31 -1.31
N MET A 188 7.96 -3.27 -0.98
CA MET A 188 7.27 -2.05 -0.56
C MET A 188 7.63 -1.69 0.88
N LEU A 189 8.12 -0.47 1.07
CA LEU A 189 8.47 0.07 2.39
C LEU A 189 7.37 1.00 2.93
N LEU A 190 6.70 1.76 2.06
CA LEU A 190 5.59 2.65 2.43
C LEU A 190 4.71 2.98 1.21
N SER A 191 3.40 3.12 1.38
CA SER A 191 2.53 3.68 0.33
C SER A 191 1.26 4.27 0.94
N GLY A 192 0.85 5.47 0.53
CA GLY A 192 -0.38 6.09 1.06
C GLY A 192 -0.29 7.56 1.39
N VAL A 193 0.79 8.22 0.97
CA VAL A 193 0.89 9.69 1.00
C VAL A 193 -0.04 10.25 -0.08
N VAL A 194 -1.29 10.56 0.31
CA VAL A 194 -2.40 10.86 -0.60
C VAL A 194 -2.54 12.36 -0.88
N ARG A 195 -2.71 12.72 -2.17
CA ARG A 195 -3.10 14.09 -2.56
C ARG A 195 -4.19 14.15 -3.62
N PRO A 196 -4.92 15.28 -3.72
CA PRO A 196 -5.85 15.51 -4.81
C PRO A 196 -5.16 15.51 -6.18
N GLY A 197 -5.83 14.96 -7.20
CA GLY A 197 -5.30 14.79 -8.56
C GLY A 197 -4.74 16.05 -9.23
N ARG A 198 -5.23 17.25 -8.89
CA ARG A 198 -4.72 18.51 -9.46
C ARG A 198 -3.34 18.89 -8.93
N MET A 199 -2.96 18.40 -7.74
CA MET A 199 -1.68 18.73 -7.12
C MET A 199 -0.52 18.12 -7.91
N HIS A 200 0.49 18.94 -8.23
CA HIS A 200 1.70 18.48 -8.91
C HIS A 200 2.59 17.68 -7.95
N ASP A 201 3.26 16.64 -8.45
CA ASP A 201 4.03 15.72 -7.60
C ASP A 201 5.24 16.40 -6.92
N GLN A 202 5.83 17.41 -7.56
CA GLN A 202 6.84 18.28 -6.93
C GLN A 202 6.30 19.04 -5.71
N THR A 203 5.06 19.55 -5.77
CA THR A 203 4.45 20.28 -4.64
C THR A 203 4.18 19.33 -3.49
N ALA A 204 3.76 18.10 -3.82
CA ALA A 204 3.48 17.05 -2.86
C ALA A 204 4.68 16.73 -1.97
N VAL A 205 5.90 16.69 -2.53
CA VAL A 205 7.12 16.45 -1.73
C VAL A 205 7.29 17.46 -0.60
N ARG A 206 6.90 18.71 -0.82
CA ARG A 206 6.98 19.76 0.22
C ARG A 206 5.81 19.71 1.19
N THR A 207 4.59 19.48 0.69
CA THR A 207 3.37 19.52 1.52
C THR A 207 3.14 18.25 2.32
N GLU A 208 3.77 17.14 1.95
CA GLU A 208 3.56 15.84 2.56
C GLU A 208 4.72 15.40 3.48
N GLY A 209 5.57 16.34 3.92
CA GLY A 209 6.67 16.07 4.85
C GLY A 209 7.90 15.39 4.24
N ILE A 210 7.87 14.95 2.98
CA ILE A 210 9.01 14.26 2.34
C ILE A 210 10.27 15.16 2.30
N ALA A 211 10.12 16.43 1.94
CA ALA A 211 11.25 17.38 1.95
C ALA A 211 11.80 17.62 3.36
N GLU A 212 10.95 17.59 4.38
CA GLU A 212 11.38 17.73 5.77
C GLU A 212 12.21 16.53 6.22
N GLN A 213 11.77 15.31 5.87
CA GLN A 213 12.52 14.10 6.19
C GLN A 213 13.90 14.05 5.52
N PHE A 214 14.04 14.50 4.26
CA PHE A 214 15.37 14.65 3.64
C PHE A 214 16.26 15.69 4.33
N ARG A 215 15.70 16.69 5.04
CA ARG A 215 16.51 17.62 5.86
C ARG A 215 16.95 16.98 7.17
N LEU A 216 16.08 16.20 7.79
CA LEU A 216 16.35 15.51 9.06
C LEU A 216 17.34 14.34 8.90
N HIS A 217 17.35 13.70 7.73
CA HIS A 217 18.18 12.52 7.45
C HIS A 217 19.12 12.75 6.25
N PRO A 218 20.17 13.58 6.41
CA PRO A 218 21.03 13.99 5.30
C PRO A 218 21.84 12.85 4.65
N SER A 219 21.95 11.71 5.33
CA SER A 219 22.62 10.52 4.82
C SER A 219 21.75 9.67 3.87
N VAL A 220 20.43 9.86 3.90
CA VAL A 220 19.47 9.06 3.14
C VAL A 220 19.50 9.47 1.67
N LYS A 221 19.75 8.49 0.81
CA LYS A 221 19.70 8.67 -0.65
C LYS A 221 18.40 8.11 -1.22
N SER A 222 17.95 8.62 -2.36
CA SER A 222 16.71 8.19 -3.00
C SER A 222 16.74 8.37 -4.52
N GLN A 223 16.02 7.50 -5.23
CA GLN A 223 15.80 7.64 -6.68
C GLN A 223 14.34 7.88 -6.99
N VAL A 224 14.09 8.81 -7.91
CA VAL A 224 12.74 9.32 -8.16
C VAL A 224 12.41 9.34 -9.65
N ASP A 225 11.13 9.52 -9.97
CA ASP A 225 10.68 9.71 -11.35
C ASP A 225 10.95 11.13 -11.90
N ALA A 226 10.67 11.35 -13.18
CA ALA A 226 10.85 12.66 -13.80
C ALA A 226 9.88 13.74 -13.26
N GLY A 227 8.72 13.34 -12.73
CA GLY A 227 7.77 14.23 -12.05
C GLY A 227 8.32 14.78 -10.73
N TYR A 228 9.33 14.12 -10.16
CA TYR A 228 10.09 14.54 -8.98
C TYR A 228 11.43 15.23 -9.32
N ALA A 229 11.59 15.79 -10.53
CA ALA A 229 12.78 16.57 -10.88
C ALA A 229 13.01 17.81 -9.99
N GLY A 230 11.97 18.31 -9.33
CA GLY A 230 12.08 19.38 -8.34
C GLY A 230 12.88 19.01 -7.10
N PRO A 231 12.45 17.98 -6.36
CA PRO A 231 13.21 17.40 -5.24
C PRO A 231 14.67 17.13 -5.56
N ALA A 232 14.98 16.58 -6.74
CA ALA A 232 16.37 16.33 -7.16
C ALA A 232 17.22 17.61 -7.31
N LYS A 233 16.60 18.77 -7.55
CA LYS A 233 17.32 20.06 -7.54
C LYS A 233 17.47 20.64 -6.14
N GLU A 234 16.50 20.38 -5.25
CA GLU A 234 16.50 20.87 -3.88
C GLU A 234 17.46 20.07 -2.99
N PHE A 235 17.59 18.77 -3.25
CA PHE A 235 18.44 17.83 -2.50
C PHE A 235 19.38 17.07 -3.46
N PRO A 236 20.31 17.74 -4.16
CA PRO A 236 21.13 17.13 -5.20
C PRO A 236 22.03 15.99 -4.70
N ASP A 237 22.44 16.03 -3.43
CA ASP A 237 23.32 15.00 -2.83
C ASP A 237 22.54 13.76 -2.33
N GLN A 238 21.22 13.89 -2.19
CA GLN A 238 20.33 12.85 -1.66
C GLN A 238 19.41 12.27 -2.74
N VAL A 239 18.93 13.07 -3.70
CA VAL A 239 17.84 12.68 -4.60
C VAL A 239 18.29 12.68 -6.06
N THR A 240 18.24 11.50 -6.70
CA THR A 240 18.57 11.33 -8.12
C THR A 240 17.32 11.16 -8.98
N ALA A 241 17.14 12.04 -9.98
CA ALA A 241 16.08 11.97 -11.00
C ALA A 241 16.66 11.63 -12.39
N PRO A 242 15.83 11.23 -13.38
CA PRO A 242 16.30 11.00 -14.74
C PRO A 242 16.98 12.25 -15.33
N PRO A 243 18.06 12.08 -16.13
CA PRO A 243 18.75 13.21 -16.73
C PRO A 243 17.83 13.96 -17.71
N LYS A 244 17.92 15.29 -17.71
CA LYS A 244 17.15 16.14 -18.64
C LYS A 244 17.49 15.78 -20.08
N LYS A 245 16.47 15.72 -20.92
CA LYS A 245 16.66 15.52 -22.36
C LYS A 245 17.54 16.63 -22.93
N PRO A 246 18.61 16.30 -23.69
CA PRO A 246 19.44 17.29 -24.34
C PRO A 246 18.64 18.11 -25.36
N LYS A 247 19.09 19.35 -25.62
CA LYS A 247 18.51 20.22 -26.65
C LYS A 247 18.75 19.63 -28.05
N GLY A 248 17.99 20.10 -29.05
CA GLY A 248 18.04 19.57 -30.42
C GLY A 248 19.43 19.64 -31.07
N GLU A 249 20.20 20.68 -30.75
CA GLU A 249 21.55 20.95 -31.27
C GLU A 249 22.67 20.15 -30.58
N ALA A 250 22.34 19.29 -29.61
CA ALA A 250 23.35 18.49 -28.92
C ALA A 250 24.04 17.50 -29.87
N SER A 251 25.32 17.20 -29.59
CA SER A 251 26.07 16.24 -30.39
C SER A 251 25.48 14.82 -30.27
N ASP A 252 25.76 13.96 -31.25
CA ASP A 252 25.31 12.57 -31.18
C ASP A 252 26.01 11.79 -30.06
N GLY A 253 27.22 12.20 -29.66
CA GLY A 253 27.89 11.71 -28.45
C GLY A 253 27.06 12.00 -27.19
N ASP A 254 26.62 13.25 -27.03
CA ASP A 254 25.80 13.67 -25.88
C ASP A 254 24.45 12.97 -25.84
N LYS A 255 23.80 12.81 -27.01
CA LYS A 255 22.55 12.05 -27.13
C LYS A 255 22.74 10.59 -26.70
N ARG A 256 23.86 9.95 -27.09
CA ARG A 256 24.20 8.58 -26.69
C ARG A 256 24.45 8.47 -25.18
N ALA A 257 25.27 9.35 -24.61
CA ALA A 257 25.54 9.38 -23.18
C ALA A 257 24.25 9.61 -22.36
N TRP A 258 23.38 10.52 -22.83
CA TRP A 258 22.07 10.74 -22.22
C TRP A 258 21.18 9.50 -22.29
N ASN A 259 21.10 8.83 -23.44
CA ASN A 259 20.31 7.61 -23.59
C ASN A 259 20.79 6.50 -22.63
N GLU A 260 22.10 6.35 -22.48
CA GLU A 260 22.68 5.36 -21.57
C GLU A 260 22.38 5.70 -20.10
N ALA A 261 22.62 6.94 -19.68
CA ALA A 261 22.31 7.40 -18.33
C ALA A 261 20.82 7.25 -18.01
N ARG A 262 19.95 7.61 -18.96
CA ARG A 262 18.50 7.43 -18.83
C ARG A 262 18.11 5.95 -18.72
N ARG A 263 18.73 5.06 -19.51
CA ARG A 263 18.49 3.61 -19.46
C ARG A 263 18.90 3.06 -18.10
N ARG A 264 20.09 3.40 -17.59
CA ARG A 264 20.57 2.98 -16.26
C ARG A 264 19.60 3.40 -15.16
N GLN A 265 19.16 4.66 -15.19
CA GLN A 265 18.20 5.20 -14.22
C GLN A 265 16.85 4.47 -14.31
N SER A 266 16.32 4.29 -15.53
CA SER A 266 15.03 3.63 -15.74
C SER A 266 15.07 2.18 -15.25
N SER A 267 16.16 1.46 -15.52
CA SER A 267 16.35 0.09 -15.03
C SER A 267 16.46 0.01 -13.51
N ALA A 268 17.09 0.99 -12.87
CA ALA A 268 17.19 1.05 -11.40
C ALA A 268 15.85 1.38 -10.71
N ARG A 269 14.96 2.10 -11.41
CA ARG A 269 13.65 2.49 -10.90
C ARG A 269 12.53 1.48 -11.19
N ILE A 270 12.64 0.66 -12.25
CA ILE A 270 11.53 -0.21 -12.71
C ILE A 270 10.91 -1.10 -11.60
N CYS A 271 11.68 -1.41 -10.55
CA CYS A 271 11.20 -2.17 -9.41
C CYS A 271 10.06 -1.50 -8.62
N VAL A 272 10.04 -0.16 -8.50
CA VAL A 272 8.92 0.56 -7.87
C VAL A 272 7.68 0.56 -8.77
N GLU A 273 7.87 0.53 -10.09
CA GLU A 273 6.75 0.40 -11.05
C GLU A 273 6.11 -0.99 -10.92
N HIS A 274 6.90 -2.05 -10.71
CA HIS A 274 6.39 -3.38 -10.38
C HIS A 274 5.62 -3.37 -9.05
N THR A 275 6.10 -2.64 -8.05
CA THR A 275 5.40 -2.46 -6.77
C THR A 275 4.03 -1.81 -6.99
N ASN A 276 3.97 -0.76 -7.82
CA ASN A 276 2.72 -0.11 -8.19
C ASN A 276 1.82 -1.01 -9.04
N ALA A 277 2.37 -1.89 -9.87
CA ALA A 277 1.61 -2.89 -10.62
C ALA A 277 0.92 -3.90 -9.67
N GLU A 278 1.54 -4.28 -8.57
CA GLU A 278 0.94 -5.16 -7.55
C GLU A 278 -0.23 -4.50 -6.82
N LEU A 279 -0.06 -3.24 -6.42
CA LEU A 279 -1.17 -2.43 -5.89
C LEU A 279 -2.35 -2.41 -6.88
N ARG A 280 -2.06 -2.20 -8.17
CA ARG A 280 -3.08 -2.21 -9.24
C ARG A 280 -3.74 -3.57 -9.44
N GLN A 281 -3.21 -4.68 -8.92
CA GLN A 281 -3.95 -5.95 -8.98
C GLN A 281 -5.26 -5.90 -8.17
N TRP A 282 -5.35 -5.00 -7.18
CA TRP A 282 -6.54 -4.76 -6.37
C TRP A 282 -7.44 -3.73 -7.06
N THR A 283 -8.69 -4.12 -7.37
CA THR A 283 -9.62 -3.31 -8.16
C THR A 283 -9.82 -1.88 -7.63
N PRO A 284 -9.95 -1.64 -6.31
CA PRO A 284 -10.07 -0.28 -5.75
C PRO A 284 -8.94 0.66 -6.16
N LEU A 285 -7.73 0.16 -6.41
CA LEU A 285 -6.55 0.96 -6.76
C LEU A 285 -6.38 1.18 -8.28
N ARG A 286 -7.24 0.57 -9.11
CA ARG A 286 -7.38 0.95 -10.53
C ARG A 286 -8.42 2.05 -10.69
N ARG A 287 -9.57 1.84 -10.06
CA ARG A 287 -10.70 2.78 -10.04
C ARG A 287 -11.47 2.58 -8.74
N PHE A 288 -11.51 3.63 -7.94
CA PHE A 288 -12.19 3.63 -6.66
C PHE A 288 -13.63 4.12 -6.80
N THR A 289 -14.59 3.25 -6.47
CA THR A 289 -16.03 3.50 -6.55
C THR A 289 -16.66 3.77 -5.18
N GLY A 290 -15.89 3.77 -4.10
CA GLY A 290 -16.36 4.09 -2.74
C GLY A 290 -16.51 5.59 -2.47
N ARG A 291 -16.83 5.93 -1.21
CA ARG A 291 -16.80 7.32 -0.74
C ARG A 291 -15.36 7.78 -0.62
N ARG A 292 -15.04 8.93 -1.21
CA ARG A 292 -13.67 9.42 -1.37
C ARG A 292 -12.90 9.55 -0.05
N ASP A 293 -13.57 9.92 1.03
CA ASP A 293 -12.99 10.04 2.37
C ASP A 293 -12.45 8.71 2.93
N THR A 294 -12.96 7.57 2.44
CA THR A 294 -12.44 6.25 2.84
C THR A 294 -11.31 5.75 1.92
N TYR A 295 -10.90 6.52 0.90
CA TYR A 295 -9.86 6.08 -0.04
C TYR A 295 -8.52 5.85 0.64
N ALA A 296 -8.07 6.81 1.47
CA ALA A 296 -6.77 6.72 2.13
C ALA A 296 -6.67 5.47 3.02
N GLU A 297 -7.68 5.23 3.86
CA GLU A 297 -7.78 4.04 4.69
C GLU A 297 -7.83 2.75 3.84
N THR A 298 -8.57 2.76 2.72
CA THR A 298 -8.62 1.60 1.79
C THR A 298 -7.27 1.33 1.14
N HIS A 299 -6.54 2.39 0.76
CA HIS A 299 -5.21 2.29 0.18
C HIS A 299 -4.24 1.69 1.20
N LEU A 300 -4.19 2.20 2.42
CA LEU A 300 -3.34 1.67 3.49
C LEU A 300 -3.66 0.20 3.80
N ALA A 301 -4.94 -0.17 3.87
CA ALA A 301 -5.36 -1.55 4.11
C ALA A 301 -4.90 -2.51 3.01
N ILE A 302 -4.97 -2.10 1.74
CA ILE A 302 -4.48 -2.91 0.61
C ILE A 302 -2.96 -2.93 0.59
N ALA A 303 -2.33 -1.79 0.82
CA ALA A 303 -0.88 -1.64 0.75
C ALA A 303 -0.17 -2.41 1.87
N SER A 304 -0.77 -2.53 3.07
CA SER A 304 -0.23 -3.41 4.13
C SER A 304 -0.22 -4.88 3.73
N LEU A 305 -1.25 -5.35 3.00
CA LEU A 305 -1.30 -6.72 2.48
C LEU A 305 -0.29 -6.96 1.36
N VAL A 306 -0.12 -5.99 0.46
CA VAL A 306 0.90 -6.06 -0.62
C VAL A 306 2.30 -6.02 -0.02
N SER A 307 2.51 -5.19 0.99
CA SER A 307 3.79 -5.10 1.72
C SER A 307 4.16 -6.43 2.36
N ASP A 308 3.25 -7.10 3.07
CA ASP A 308 3.49 -8.43 3.65
C ASP A 308 3.97 -9.44 2.60
N ARG A 309 3.32 -9.47 1.42
CA ARG A 309 3.70 -10.35 0.33
C ARG A 309 5.07 -9.97 -0.25
N SER A 310 5.34 -8.68 -0.40
CA SER A 310 6.59 -8.18 -0.97
C SER A 310 7.78 -8.42 -0.04
N ALA A 311 7.60 -8.29 1.28
CA ALA A 311 8.63 -8.50 2.30
C ALA A 311 9.06 -9.97 2.41
N ARG A 312 8.20 -10.92 2.02
CA ARG A 312 8.52 -12.36 1.96
C ARG A 312 9.36 -12.75 0.74
N ARG A 313 9.64 -11.82 -0.18
CA ARG A 313 10.46 -12.13 -1.35
C ARG A 313 11.91 -12.32 -0.93
N PRO A 314 12.57 -13.37 -1.44
CA PRO A 314 13.97 -13.61 -1.12
C PRO A 314 14.84 -12.47 -1.62
N THR A 315 15.77 -12.04 -0.77
CA THR A 315 16.71 -10.98 -1.08
C THR A 315 17.67 -11.44 -2.17
N GLN A 316 17.59 -10.78 -3.33
CA GLN A 316 18.55 -11.00 -4.40
C GLN A 316 19.84 -10.24 -4.11
N ARG A 317 20.88 -10.94 -3.63
CA ARG A 317 22.21 -10.35 -3.53
C ARG A 317 22.66 -9.98 -4.94
N ARG A 318 22.99 -8.71 -5.19
CA ARG A 318 23.75 -8.35 -6.38
C ARG A 318 25.10 -9.03 -6.25
N ALA A 319 25.43 -9.92 -7.19
CA ALA A 319 26.80 -10.38 -7.32
C ALA A 319 27.67 -9.14 -7.53
N SER A 320 28.63 -8.91 -6.64
CA SER A 320 29.58 -7.81 -6.82
C SER A 320 30.37 -8.11 -8.09
N THR A 321 30.36 -7.19 -9.06
CA THR A 321 31.21 -7.26 -10.25
C THR A 321 32.63 -6.76 -9.97
N GLU A 322 32.99 -6.53 -8.71
CA GLU A 322 34.37 -6.31 -8.32
C GLU A 322 35.15 -7.60 -8.55
N LEU A 323 35.93 -7.60 -9.65
CA LEU A 323 37.01 -8.55 -9.84
C LEU A 323 37.97 -8.39 -8.66
N VAL A 324 37.84 -9.27 -7.67
CA VAL A 324 38.86 -9.43 -6.64
C VAL A 324 40.11 -9.93 -7.35
N LEU A 325 41.08 -9.04 -7.54
CA LEU A 325 42.42 -9.38 -8.01
C LEU A 325 43.01 -10.35 -6.98
N VAL A 326 42.94 -11.65 -7.30
CA VAL A 326 43.70 -12.68 -6.59
C VAL A 326 45.18 -12.37 -6.84
N ARG A 327 45.87 -11.88 -5.81
CA ARG A 327 47.32 -11.72 -5.86
C ARG A 327 47.93 -13.10 -6.14
N ASN A 328 48.68 -13.22 -7.23
CA ASN A 328 49.55 -14.36 -7.46
C ASN A 328 50.57 -14.41 -6.33
N SER A 329 50.55 -15.49 -5.54
CA SER A 329 51.64 -15.86 -4.66
C SER A 329 52.86 -16.18 -5.53
N ALA A 330 53.90 -15.37 -5.43
CA ALA A 330 55.22 -15.71 -5.96
C ALA A 330 55.83 -16.79 -5.05
N CYS A 331 56.42 -17.81 -5.69
CA CYS A 331 57.25 -18.84 -5.08
C CYS A 331 58.51 -18.29 -4.45
#